data_AF-A0A3B0WHK2-F1
#
_entry.id   AF-A0A3B0WHK2-F1
#
_cell.length_a   1.000
_cell.length_b   1.000
_cell.length_c   1.000
_cell.angle_alpha   90.00
_cell.angle_beta   90.00
_cell.angle_gamma   90.00
#
_symmetry.space_group_name_H-M   'P 1'
#
loop_
_entity.id
_entity.type
_entity.pdbx_description
1 polymer ?
#
loop_
_entity_poly.entity_id
_entity_poly.type
_entity_poly.pdbx_seq_one_letter_code
_entity_poly.pdbx_strand_id
1 'polypeptide(L)'
;MSYKVTSSPFSLWGGCRKNKILLFLLAFIVLPAHAHHILGRPAYNLNEDSNTPPSMQVETQIGDYFVTYMVFPAFPKAGQRGRVNLYATRIDNGDAYNGEVTFEVKDDKVFGNKNIEVLGTQLPDDSVYRQGFVFSKNGDYIITATFRDGKEPYIIDFPLRIGPPDSIGPIGIAIAAIVLILVSVNLVQRKRLLRSKFRHSHDEKKTGKTT
;
A
#
# COMPACT_ATOMS: atom_id res chain seq x y z
N MET A 1 -69.78 -40.05 55.92
CA MET A 1 -70.69 -39.43 54.94
C MET A 1 -69.95 -38.26 54.33
N SER A 2 -69.58 -38.39 53.05
CA SER A 2 -68.54 -37.64 52.37
C SER A 2 -69.09 -36.34 51.80
N TYR A 3 -68.47 -35.19 52.11
CA TYR A 3 -68.78 -33.90 51.50
C TYR A 3 -67.59 -33.42 50.68
N LYS A 4 -67.83 -33.24 49.38
CA LYS A 4 -66.89 -32.72 48.38
C LYS A 4 -66.61 -31.24 48.63
N VAL A 5 -65.34 -30.86 48.72
CA VAL A 5 -64.87 -29.47 48.57
C VAL A 5 -64.54 -29.24 47.09
N THR A 6 -65.19 -28.25 46.49
CA THR A 6 -64.99 -27.79 45.12
C THR A 6 -63.75 -26.90 45.05
N SER A 7 -62.79 -27.26 44.19
CA SER A 7 -61.69 -26.39 43.79
C SER A 7 -62.07 -25.61 42.53
N SER A 8 -61.91 -24.30 42.58
CA SER A 8 -61.85 -23.43 41.41
C SER A 8 -60.39 -23.37 40.91
N PRO A 9 -60.12 -23.50 39.59
CA PRO A 9 -58.79 -23.26 39.07
C PRO A 9 -58.63 -21.79 38.68
N PHE A 10 -57.52 -21.25 39.13
CA PHE A 10 -56.90 -20.01 38.72
C PHE A 10 -56.73 -19.95 37.20
N SER A 11 -57.16 -18.85 36.59
CA SER A 11 -56.95 -18.56 35.18
C SER A 11 -55.48 -18.24 34.91
N LEU A 12 -54.85 -18.96 33.99
CA LEU A 12 -53.57 -18.58 33.39
C LEU A 12 -53.68 -18.56 31.87
N TRP A 13 -53.62 -17.34 31.35
CA TRP A 13 -52.93 -16.93 30.12
C TRP A 13 -53.12 -17.76 28.86
N GLY A 14 -54.09 -17.31 28.04
CA GLY A 14 -54.06 -17.50 26.59
C GLY A 14 -53.02 -16.58 25.95
N GLY A 15 -52.03 -17.16 25.26
CA GLY A 15 -51.01 -16.37 24.57
C GLY A 15 -49.98 -17.19 23.81
N CYS A 16 -50.34 -18.32 23.19
CA CYS A 16 -49.37 -19.15 22.47
C CYS A 16 -49.92 -19.69 21.14
N ARG A 17 -50.17 -18.80 20.17
CA ARG A 17 -50.40 -19.20 18.77
C ARG A 17 -49.64 -18.37 17.73
N LYS A 18 -49.11 -17.19 18.06
CA LYS A 18 -48.42 -16.33 17.08
C LYS A 18 -46.92 -16.63 16.89
N ASN A 19 -46.28 -17.36 17.82
CA ASN A 19 -44.84 -17.66 17.73
C ASN A 19 -44.49 -18.85 16.81
N LYS A 20 -45.43 -19.74 16.46
CA LYS A 20 -45.12 -20.87 15.57
C LYS A 20 -44.94 -20.46 14.11
N ILE A 21 -45.69 -19.45 13.66
CA ILE A 21 -45.60 -18.91 12.29
C ILE A 21 -44.28 -18.17 12.11
N LEU A 22 -43.86 -17.40 13.10
CA LEU A 22 -42.58 -16.69 13.08
C LEU A 22 -41.39 -17.67 13.05
N LEU A 23 -41.46 -18.77 13.80
CA LEU A 23 -40.44 -19.82 13.79
C LEU A 23 -40.39 -20.59 12.46
N PHE A 24 -41.55 -20.80 11.82
CA PHE A 24 -41.63 -21.46 10.51
C PHE A 24 -41.11 -20.56 9.39
N LEU A 25 -41.36 -19.25 9.46
CA LEU A 25 -40.82 -18.25 8.52
C LEU A 25 -39.29 -18.10 8.64
N LEU A 26 -38.74 -18.22 9.85
CA LEU A 26 -37.28 -18.14 10.06
C LEU A 26 -36.53 -19.34 9.44
N ALA A 27 -37.15 -20.52 9.40
CA ALA A 27 -36.55 -21.72 8.80
C ALA A 27 -36.44 -21.65 7.26
N PHE A 28 -37.21 -20.77 6.60
CA PHE A 28 -37.18 -20.59 5.15
C PHE A 28 -36.10 -19.60 4.65
N ILE A 29 -35.33 -18.97 5.56
CA ILE A 29 -34.26 -18.01 5.21
C ILE A 29 -32.88 -18.70 5.16
N VAL A 30 -32.83 -20.04 5.14
CA VAL A 30 -31.57 -20.76 4.91
C VAL A 30 -31.28 -20.80 3.41
N LEU A 31 -30.77 -19.69 2.87
CA LEU A 31 -30.20 -19.66 1.53
C LEU A 31 -29.00 -20.62 1.47
N PRO A 32 -28.73 -21.27 0.33
CA PRO A 32 -27.49 -22.02 0.17
C PRO A 32 -26.32 -21.06 0.32
N ALA A 33 -25.63 -21.13 1.46
CA ALA A 33 -24.32 -20.56 1.59
C ALA A 33 -23.41 -21.39 0.69
N HIS A 34 -23.23 -20.93 -0.55
CA HIS A 34 -22.13 -21.39 -1.38
C HIS A 34 -20.85 -21.00 -0.65
N ALA A 35 -20.33 -21.92 0.15
CA ALA A 35 -18.92 -21.92 0.46
C ALA A 35 -18.23 -22.05 -0.89
N HIS A 36 -17.79 -20.92 -1.45
CA HIS A 36 -16.71 -20.94 -2.41
C HIS A 36 -15.56 -21.53 -1.61
N HIS A 37 -15.36 -22.85 -1.72
CA HIS A 37 -14.11 -23.46 -1.32
C HIS A 37 -13.04 -22.62 -2.00
N ILE A 38 -12.33 -21.82 -1.20
CA ILE A 38 -11.08 -21.23 -1.63
C ILE A 38 -10.15 -22.42 -1.69
N LEU A 39 -10.21 -23.13 -2.82
CA LEU A 39 -9.21 -24.07 -3.25
C LEU A 39 -7.88 -23.32 -3.10
N GLY A 40 -6.90 -23.99 -2.47
CA GLY A 40 -5.61 -23.41 -2.13
C GLY A 40 -5.00 -22.62 -3.29
N ARG A 41 -4.12 -21.69 -2.93
CA ARG A 41 -3.41 -20.76 -3.84
C ARG A 41 -3.28 -21.33 -5.25
N PRO A 42 -3.78 -20.63 -6.29
CA PRO A 42 -3.72 -21.15 -7.64
C PRO A 42 -2.28 -21.52 -8.02
N ALA A 43 -2.14 -22.61 -8.78
CA ALA A 43 -0.87 -23.29 -9.03
C ALA A 43 0.21 -22.42 -9.71
N TYR A 44 -0.15 -21.27 -10.28
CA TYR A 44 0.79 -20.28 -10.78
C TYR A 44 1.57 -19.53 -9.67
N ASN A 45 1.29 -19.83 -8.40
CA ASN A 45 1.97 -19.26 -7.23
C ASN A 45 2.99 -20.25 -6.61
N LEU A 46 3.28 -21.35 -7.31
CA LEU A 46 4.35 -22.31 -7.00
C LEU A 46 5.37 -22.25 -8.13
N ASN A 47 6.29 -21.29 -8.04
CA ASN A 47 7.48 -21.31 -8.87
C ASN A 47 8.33 -22.50 -8.39
N GLU A 48 9.01 -23.16 -9.33
CA GLU A 48 9.77 -24.41 -9.12
C GLU A 48 10.84 -24.35 -8.03
N ASP A 49 11.16 -23.17 -7.47
CA ASP A 49 12.28 -23.01 -6.55
C ASP A 49 12.16 -21.87 -5.49
N SER A 50 11.01 -21.67 -4.82
CA SER A 50 11.07 -20.85 -3.59
C SER A 50 9.92 -20.94 -2.59
N ASN A 51 10.26 -21.35 -1.37
CA ASN A 51 9.50 -21.06 -0.14
C ASN A 51 9.59 -19.57 0.29
N THR A 52 10.24 -18.71 -0.51
CA THR A 52 10.33 -17.27 -0.25
C THR A 52 9.27 -16.54 -1.07
N PRO A 53 8.26 -15.91 -0.45
CA PRO A 53 7.27 -15.15 -1.20
C PRO A 53 7.93 -13.95 -1.92
N PRO A 54 7.47 -13.57 -3.13
CA PRO A 54 7.93 -12.35 -3.79
C PRO A 54 7.43 -11.11 -3.03
N SER A 55 8.16 -10.01 -3.11
CA SER A 55 7.73 -8.70 -2.58
C SER A 55 6.63 -8.09 -3.43
N MET A 56 6.60 -8.44 -4.71
CA MET A 56 5.69 -7.92 -5.71
C MET A 56 5.58 -8.96 -6.83
N GLN A 57 4.36 -9.17 -7.31
CA GLN A 57 4.06 -9.90 -8.53
C GLN A 57 3.04 -9.09 -9.30
N VAL A 58 3.36 -8.77 -10.55
CA VAL A 58 2.47 -8.02 -11.44
C VAL A 58 2.50 -8.71 -12.78
N GLU A 59 1.31 -8.81 -13.37
CA GLU A 59 1.05 -9.34 -14.69
C GLU A 59 0.45 -8.20 -15.52
N THR A 60 1.02 -7.95 -16.69
CA THR A 60 0.61 -6.87 -17.58
C THR A 60 0.75 -7.28 -19.04
N GLN A 61 0.06 -6.56 -19.93
CA GLN A 61 0.15 -6.77 -21.37
C GLN A 61 0.92 -5.62 -22.00
N ILE A 62 1.92 -5.94 -22.82
CA ILE A 62 2.69 -4.96 -23.60
C ILE A 62 2.83 -5.40 -25.05
N GLY A 63 2.17 -4.67 -25.95
CA GLY A 63 2.02 -5.07 -27.35
C GLY A 63 1.53 -6.51 -27.46
N ASP A 64 2.35 -7.36 -28.07
CA ASP A 64 2.04 -8.76 -28.36
C ASP A 64 2.42 -9.75 -27.24
N TYR A 65 2.82 -9.24 -26.06
CA TYR A 65 3.30 -10.07 -24.94
C TYR A 65 2.48 -9.88 -23.65
N PHE A 66 2.19 -10.99 -22.97
CA PHE A 66 1.95 -11.02 -21.54
C PHE A 66 3.27 -11.04 -20.81
N VAL A 67 3.43 -10.13 -19.85
CA VAL A 67 4.63 -10.02 -19.05
C VAL A 67 4.29 -10.11 -17.57
N THR A 68 4.97 -11.04 -16.91
CA THR A 68 4.90 -11.21 -15.46
C THR A 68 6.26 -10.94 -14.88
N TYR A 69 6.33 -10.06 -13.87
CA TYR A 69 7.56 -9.88 -13.11
C TYR A 69 7.35 -10.15 -11.63
N MET A 70 8.41 -10.62 -10.99
CA MET A 70 8.46 -10.90 -9.57
C MET A 70 9.75 -10.39 -8.97
N VAL A 71 9.70 -9.84 -7.76
CA VAL A 71 10.89 -9.37 -7.06
C VAL A 71 11.09 -10.13 -5.76
N PHE A 72 12.33 -10.52 -5.47
CA PHE A 72 12.73 -11.26 -4.28
C PHE A 72 13.91 -10.55 -3.58
N PRO A 73 14.02 -10.63 -2.24
CA PRO A 73 13.06 -11.22 -1.29
C PRO A 73 11.83 -10.33 -1.05
N ALA A 74 10.86 -10.81 -0.27
CA ALA A 74 9.62 -10.07 0.09
C ALA A 74 9.83 -8.64 0.62
N PHE A 75 10.97 -8.40 1.29
CA PHE A 75 11.35 -7.08 1.79
C PHE A 75 12.80 -6.80 1.41
N PRO A 76 13.07 -6.27 0.20
CA PRO A 76 14.42 -5.93 -0.24
C PRO A 76 15.05 -4.89 0.69
N LYS A 77 16.33 -5.04 0.99
CA LYS A 77 17.09 -4.14 1.88
C LYS A 77 18.37 -3.67 1.22
N ALA A 78 18.80 -2.46 1.55
CA ALA A 78 20.10 -1.96 1.13
C ALA A 78 21.23 -2.89 1.62
N GLY A 79 22.24 -3.06 0.79
CA GLY A 79 23.39 -3.94 1.01
C GLY A 79 23.08 -5.45 0.90
N GLN A 80 21.83 -5.83 0.62
CA GLN A 80 21.44 -7.23 0.43
C GLN A 80 21.22 -7.55 -1.04
N ARG A 81 21.49 -8.80 -1.41
CA ARG A 81 21.19 -9.31 -2.75
C ARG A 81 19.69 -9.50 -2.88
N GLY A 82 19.14 -8.93 -3.95
CA GLY A 82 17.81 -9.24 -4.44
C GLY A 82 17.87 -9.76 -5.87
N ARG A 83 16.71 -10.14 -6.39
CA ARG A 83 16.54 -10.62 -7.75
C ARG A 83 15.19 -10.22 -8.30
N VAL A 84 15.16 -9.90 -9.59
CA VAL A 84 13.94 -9.85 -10.39
C VAL A 84 13.88 -11.09 -11.27
N ASN A 85 12.70 -11.72 -11.29
CA ASN A 85 12.34 -12.71 -12.28
C ASN A 85 11.37 -12.05 -13.26
N LEU A 86 11.58 -12.23 -14.56
CA LEU A 86 10.69 -11.77 -15.61
C LEU A 86 10.30 -12.95 -16.49
N TYR A 87 9.03 -12.99 -16.87
CA TYR A 87 8.44 -13.92 -17.82
C TYR A 87 7.81 -13.08 -18.92
N ALA A 88 8.06 -13.43 -20.18
CA ALA A 88 7.43 -12.78 -21.32
C ALA A 88 6.92 -13.85 -22.27
N THR A 89 5.61 -13.86 -22.51
CA THR A 89 4.91 -14.88 -23.29
C THR A 89 4.07 -14.21 -24.36
N ARG A 90 4.18 -14.65 -25.61
CA ARG A 90 3.38 -14.14 -26.72
C ARG A 90 1.89 -14.41 -26.50
N ILE A 91 1.07 -13.44 -26.86
CA ILE A 91 -0.39 -13.51 -26.67
C ILE A 91 -1.05 -14.38 -27.74
N ASP A 92 -0.53 -14.35 -28.96
CA ASP A 92 -1.13 -15.02 -30.12
C ASP A 92 -0.93 -16.54 -30.10
N ASN A 93 0.26 -17.00 -29.69
CA ASN A 93 0.62 -18.42 -29.73
C ASN A 93 1.04 -19.03 -28.37
N GLY A 94 1.23 -18.21 -27.34
CA GLY A 94 1.63 -18.69 -26.01
C GLY A 94 3.12 -19.04 -25.87
N ASP A 95 3.95 -18.75 -26.88
CA ASP A 95 5.38 -19.05 -26.82
C ASP A 95 6.11 -18.07 -25.91
N ALA A 96 7.05 -18.58 -25.12
CA ALA A 96 7.96 -17.73 -24.35
C ALA A 96 8.89 -16.95 -25.29
N TYR A 97 9.13 -15.68 -24.97
CA TYR A 97 10.17 -14.90 -25.62
C TYR A 97 11.54 -15.53 -25.31
N ASN A 98 12.32 -15.81 -26.36
CA ASN A 98 13.61 -16.51 -26.27
C ASN A 98 14.85 -15.62 -26.51
N GLY A 99 14.64 -14.31 -26.73
CA GLY A 99 15.73 -13.37 -27.00
C GLY A 99 16.34 -12.78 -25.73
N GLU A 100 17.23 -11.80 -25.89
CA GLU A 100 17.84 -11.13 -24.74
C GLU A 100 16.88 -10.09 -24.12
N VAL A 101 16.93 -9.98 -22.79
CA VAL A 101 16.30 -8.89 -22.03
C VAL A 101 17.39 -8.11 -21.30
N THR A 102 17.43 -6.80 -21.51
CA THR A 102 18.32 -5.88 -20.78
C THR A 102 17.56 -5.24 -19.62
N PHE A 103 18.15 -5.27 -18.43
CA PHE A 103 17.63 -4.66 -17.22
C PHE A 103 18.45 -3.43 -16.86
N GLU A 104 17.75 -2.32 -16.67
CA GLU A 104 18.30 -1.05 -16.22
C GLU A 104 17.62 -0.61 -14.93
N VAL A 105 18.24 0.29 -14.19
CA VAL A 105 17.65 0.89 -13.01
C VAL A 105 17.87 2.38 -12.96
N LYS A 106 16.88 3.10 -12.46
CA LYS A 106 16.92 4.55 -12.19
C LYS A 106 16.29 4.87 -10.83
N ASP A 107 16.80 5.90 -10.18
CA ASP A 107 16.18 6.47 -8.97
C ASP A 107 14.79 7.05 -9.31
N ASP A 108 13.77 6.76 -8.49
CA ASP A 108 12.43 7.36 -8.60
C ASP A 108 12.35 8.68 -7.83
N LYS A 109 13.23 9.62 -8.17
CA LYS A 109 13.26 10.96 -7.57
C LYS A 109 12.70 11.99 -8.54
N VAL A 110 11.74 12.78 -8.05
CA VAL A 110 11.12 13.89 -8.80
C VAL A 110 12.13 15.01 -9.10
N PHE A 111 13.11 15.22 -8.23
CA PHE A 111 14.17 16.22 -8.37
C PHE A 111 15.55 15.57 -8.24
N GLY A 112 16.35 15.62 -9.31
CA GLY A 112 17.71 15.09 -9.34
C GLY A 112 18.13 14.59 -10.73
N ASN A 113 19.42 14.32 -10.89
CA ASN A 113 19.93 13.67 -12.10
C ASN A 113 19.47 12.21 -12.11
N LYS A 114 18.74 11.80 -13.15
CA LYS A 114 18.35 10.40 -13.37
C LYS A 114 19.56 9.63 -13.86
N ASN A 115 20.34 9.08 -12.95
CA ASN A 115 21.40 8.14 -13.33
C ASN A 115 20.73 6.81 -13.67
N ILE A 116 20.90 6.39 -14.92
CA ILE A 116 20.49 5.07 -15.40
C ILE A 116 21.71 4.15 -15.26
N GLU A 117 21.54 3.03 -14.59
CA GLU A 117 22.56 2.00 -14.42
C GLU A 117 22.07 0.70 -15.07
N VAL A 118 22.89 0.07 -15.89
CA VAL A 118 22.58 -1.23 -16.50
C VAL A 118 22.89 -2.31 -15.46
N LEU A 119 21.88 -3.06 -15.03
CA LEU A 119 22.02 -4.20 -14.12
C LEU A 119 22.60 -5.42 -14.85
N GLY A 120 22.22 -5.60 -16.11
CA GLY A 120 22.70 -6.68 -16.96
C GLY A 120 21.75 -7.03 -18.10
N THR A 121 22.23 -7.86 -19.02
CA THR A 121 21.44 -8.44 -20.11
C THR A 121 21.41 -9.94 -19.90
N GLN A 122 20.21 -10.53 -19.89
CA GLN A 122 19.98 -11.93 -19.59
C GLN A 122 19.34 -12.64 -20.78
N LEU A 123 19.75 -13.88 -21.01
CA LEU A 123 18.99 -14.86 -21.79
C LEU A 123 18.00 -15.58 -20.88
N PRO A 124 16.91 -16.14 -21.42
CA PRO A 124 15.99 -16.91 -20.62
C PRO A 124 16.61 -18.24 -20.21
N ASP A 125 16.28 -18.66 -19.00
CA ASP A 125 16.62 -19.96 -18.44
C ASP A 125 15.32 -20.60 -17.94
N ASP A 126 14.88 -21.66 -18.62
CA ASP A 126 13.54 -22.25 -18.50
C ASP A 126 12.40 -21.22 -18.66
N SER A 127 12.50 -20.37 -19.69
CA SER A 127 11.54 -19.28 -19.99
C SER A 127 11.51 -18.15 -18.95
N VAL A 128 12.50 -18.08 -18.05
CA VAL A 128 12.59 -17.07 -17.00
C VAL A 128 13.87 -16.27 -17.14
N TYR A 129 13.75 -14.95 -17.08
CA TYR A 129 14.90 -14.04 -17.01
C TYR A 129 15.17 -13.71 -15.54
N ARG A 130 16.35 -14.08 -15.05
CA ARG A 130 16.76 -13.92 -13.65
C ARG A 130 17.85 -12.85 -13.53
N GLN A 131 17.50 -11.65 -13.09
CA GLN A 131 18.47 -10.56 -12.90
C GLN A 131 18.69 -10.26 -11.41
N GLY A 132 19.92 -10.42 -10.94
CA GLY A 132 20.31 -10.02 -9.59
C GLY A 132 20.53 -8.51 -9.45
N PHE A 133 20.33 -7.97 -8.25
CA PHE A 133 20.65 -6.59 -7.92
C PHE A 133 21.16 -6.45 -6.49
N VAL A 134 21.93 -5.38 -6.22
CA VAL A 134 22.33 -4.95 -4.87
C VAL A 134 22.27 -3.42 -4.83
N PHE A 135 21.38 -2.88 -4.01
CA PHE A 135 21.28 -1.43 -3.81
C PHE A 135 22.07 -0.99 -2.58
N SER A 136 22.87 0.07 -2.69
CA SER A 136 23.65 0.60 -1.56
C SER A 136 22.82 1.46 -0.60
N LYS A 137 21.68 1.98 -1.05
CA LYS A 137 20.82 2.90 -0.30
C LYS A 137 19.37 2.43 -0.29
N ASN A 138 18.65 2.82 0.76
CA ASN A 138 17.19 2.71 0.77
C ASN A 138 16.61 3.77 -0.16
N GLY A 139 15.46 3.46 -0.76
CA GLY A 139 14.78 4.39 -1.66
C GLY A 139 13.78 3.73 -2.57
N ASP A 140 13.12 4.56 -3.37
CA ASP A 140 12.28 4.16 -4.50
C ASP A 140 13.12 4.17 -5.78
N TYR A 141 13.00 3.10 -6.54
CA TYR A 141 13.70 2.85 -7.79
C TYR A 141 12.71 2.39 -8.85
N ILE A 142 13.09 2.53 -10.11
CA ILE A 142 12.39 1.92 -11.24
C ILE A 142 13.38 1.00 -11.95
N ILE A 143 13.06 -0.28 -12.03
CA ILE A 143 13.76 -1.23 -12.89
C ILE A 143 13.08 -1.23 -14.24
N THR A 144 13.82 -0.97 -15.31
CA THR A 144 13.33 -1.01 -16.69
C THR A 144 13.83 -2.29 -17.35
N ALA A 145 12.93 -3.14 -17.83
CA ALA A 145 13.27 -4.27 -18.71
C ALA A 145 13.00 -3.89 -20.17
N THR A 146 13.99 -4.12 -21.02
CA THR A 146 13.91 -3.87 -22.46
C THR A 146 14.26 -5.10 -23.25
N PHE A 147 13.43 -5.47 -24.22
CA PHE A 147 13.70 -6.53 -25.18
C PHE A 147 13.17 -6.18 -26.57
N ARG A 148 13.51 -6.95 -27.59
CA ARG A 148 13.13 -6.67 -28.97
C ARG A 148 12.59 -7.92 -29.64
N ASP A 149 11.41 -7.82 -30.25
CA ASP A 149 10.92 -8.83 -31.19
C ASP A 149 10.91 -8.22 -32.60
N GLY A 150 11.72 -8.78 -33.50
CA GLY A 150 11.98 -8.21 -34.82
C GLY A 150 12.53 -6.78 -34.77
N LYS A 151 11.74 -5.80 -35.24
CA LYS A 151 12.13 -4.37 -35.26
C LYS A 151 11.60 -3.59 -34.06
N GLU A 152 10.67 -4.15 -33.30
CA GLU A 152 9.91 -3.44 -32.28
C GLU A 152 10.58 -3.58 -30.90
N PRO A 153 10.90 -2.46 -30.22
CA PRO A 153 11.38 -2.50 -28.85
C PRO A 153 10.21 -2.52 -27.86
N TYR A 154 10.29 -3.42 -26.90
CA TYR A 154 9.37 -3.56 -25.79
C TYR A 154 10.07 -3.07 -24.52
N ILE A 155 9.45 -2.12 -23.81
CA ILE A 155 10.02 -1.47 -22.63
C ILE A 155 8.99 -1.50 -21.51
N ILE A 156 9.41 -1.91 -20.31
CA ILE A 156 8.53 -2.02 -19.15
C ILE A 156 9.23 -1.50 -17.91
N ASP A 157 8.53 -0.67 -17.15
CA ASP A 157 9.02 -0.08 -15.91
C ASP A 157 8.36 -0.75 -14.70
N PHE A 158 9.20 -1.18 -13.75
CA PHE A 158 8.81 -1.83 -12.51
C PHE A 158 9.19 -0.97 -11.30
N PRO A 159 8.23 -0.41 -10.54
CA PRO A 159 8.55 0.30 -9.32
C PRO A 159 9.07 -0.67 -8.26
N LEU A 160 10.19 -0.32 -7.62
CA LEU A 160 10.84 -1.12 -6.59
C LEU A 160 11.24 -0.25 -5.39
N ARG A 161 10.73 -0.60 -4.21
CA ARG A 161 11.15 -0.03 -2.92
C ARG A 161 12.25 -0.87 -2.29
N ILE A 162 13.35 -0.23 -1.91
CA ILE A 162 14.41 -0.82 -1.09
C ILE A 162 14.35 -0.23 0.32
N GLY A 163 14.20 -1.11 1.32
CA GLY A 163 14.12 -0.72 2.72
C GLY A 163 12.77 -0.12 3.14
N PRO A 164 12.64 0.29 4.41
CA PRO A 164 11.41 0.89 4.93
C PRO A 164 11.18 2.29 4.33
N PRO A 165 9.94 2.79 4.34
CA PRO A 165 9.65 4.18 3.99
C PRO A 165 10.30 5.15 4.98
N ASP A 166 10.68 6.33 4.48
CA ASP A 166 11.22 7.40 5.32
C ASP A 166 10.20 7.83 6.37
N SER A 167 10.65 7.95 7.62
CA SER A 167 9.76 8.31 8.74
C SER A 167 9.25 9.75 8.70
N ILE A 168 9.92 10.63 7.95
CA ILE A 168 9.56 12.04 7.82
C ILE A 168 9.57 12.41 6.34
N GLY A 169 8.39 12.38 5.72
CA GLY A 169 8.19 12.83 4.35
C GLY A 169 7.95 14.35 4.23
N PRO A 170 7.65 14.85 3.02
CA PRO A 170 7.37 16.26 2.75
C PRO A 170 6.27 16.86 3.63
N ILE A 171 5.27 16.05 3.99
CA ILE A 171 4.18 16.45 4.89
C ILE A 171 4.70 16.79 6.28
N GLY A 172 5.63 15.99 6.83
CA GLY A 172 6.23 16.25 8.14
C GLY A 172 7.03 17.56 8.15
N ILE A 173 7.79 17.81 7.07
CA ILE A 173 8.53 19.06 6.88
C ILE A 173 7.57 20.26 6.79
N ALA A 174 6.47 20.12 6.05
CA ALA A 174 5.46 21.19 5.92
C ALA A 174 4.82 21.55 7.27
N ILE A 175 4.46 20.55 8.08
CA ILE A 175 3.92 20.78 9.43
C ILE A 175 4.94 21.49 10.31
N ALA A 176 6.20 21.03 10.31
CA ALA A 176 7.27 21.67 11.06
C ALA A 176 7.48 23.13 10.64
N ALA A 177 7.46 23.42 9.34
CA ALA A 177 7.57 24.78 8.81
C ALA A 177 6.40 25.68 9.26
N ILE A 178 5.16 25.19 9.21
CA ILE A 178 3.98 25.93 9.67
C ILE A 178 4.09 26.25 11.16
N VAL A 179 4.45 25.27 11.99
CA VAL A 179 4.63 25.48 13.43
C VAL A 179 5.72 26.52 13.70
N LEU A 180 6.85 26.44 12.98
CA LEU A 180 7.95 27.38 13.11
C LEU A 180 7.55 28.81 12.73
N ILE A 181 6.75 28.98 11.68
CA ILE A 181 6.18 30.27 11.29
C ILE A 181 5.24 30.80 12.38
N LEU A 182 4.31 29.98 12.88
CA LEU A 182 3.36 30.39 13.93
C LEU A 182 4.06 30.81 15.22
N VAL A 183 5.08 30.06 15.65
CA VAL A 183 5.90 30.39 16.82
C VAL A 183 6.65 31.70 16.58
N SER A 184 7.26 31.87 15.41
CA SER A 184 8.00 33.09 15.05
C SER A 184 7.09 34.32 15.07
N VAL A 185 5.89 34.23 14.48
CA VAL A 185 4.88 35.28 14.49
C VAL A 185 4.43 35.60 15.92
N ASN A 186 4.16 34.58 16.74
CA ASN A 186 3.76 34.75 18.13
C ASN A 186 4.84 35.50 18.95
N LEU A 187 6.11 35.10 18.81
CA LEU A 187 7.23 35.76 19.48
C LEU A 187 7.39 37.24 19.05
N VAL A 188 7.23 37.54 17.76
CA VAL A 188 7.29 38.92 17.23
C VAL A 188 6.12 39.76 17.75
N GLN A 189 4.90 39.23 17.71
CA GLN A 189 3.71 39.91 18.24
C GLN A 189 3.85 40.19 19.74
N ARG A 190 4.30 39.20 20.52
CA ARG A 190 4.56 39.37 21.96
C ARG A 190 5.58 40.47 22.25
N LYS A 191 6.69 40.52 21.49
CA LYS A 191 7.68 41.60 21.61
C LYS A 191 7.10 42.98 21.25
N ARG A 192 6.23 43.08 20.23
CA ARG A 192 5.57 44.34 19.85
C ARG A 192 4.63 44.85 20.96
N LEU A 193 3.82 43.97 21.55
CA LEU A 193 2.89 44.33 22.63
C LEU A 193 3.60 44.80 23.90
N LEU A 194 4.76 44.22 24.22
CA LEU A 194 5.57 44.70 25.35
C LEU A 194 6.15 46.09 25.08
N ARG A 195 6.61 46.37 23.86
CA ARG A 195 7.14 47.70 23.49
C ARG A 195 6.07 48.81 23.46
N SER A 196 4.82 48.50 23.10
CA SER A 196 3.74 49.50 23.09
C SER A 196 3.33 49.91 24.51
N LYS A 197 3.34 48.98 25.48
CA LYS A 197 3.06 49.31 26.89
C LYS A 197 4.04 50.34 27.47
N PHE A 198 5.33 50.26 27.13
CA PHE A 198 6.32 51.24 27.61
C PHE A 198 6.20 52.64 26.99
N ARG A 199 5.60 52.80 25.80
CA ARG A 199 5.38 54.13 25.21
C ARG A 199 4.23 54.87 25.90
N HIS A 200 3.16 54.19 26.32
CA HIS A 200 2.07 54.83 27.04
C HIS A 200 2.47 55.29 28.45
N SER A 201 3.35 54.55 29.14
CA SER A 201 3.85 54.95 30.46
C SER A 201 4.75 56.20 30.44
N HIS A 202 5.26 56.59 29.28
CA HIS A 202 6.13 57.76 29.14
C HIS A 202 5.37 59.03 28.73
N ASP A 203 4.24 58.90 28.03
CA ASP A 203 3.36 60.03 27.70
C ASP A 203 2.51 60.48 28.91
N GLU A 204 2.04 59.55 29.74
CA GLU A 204 1.25 59.89 30.94
C GLU A 204 2.06 60.67 32.01
N LYS A 205 3.38 60.51 32.00
CA LYS A 205 4.29 61.24 32.90
C LYS A 205 4.58 62.69 32.44
N LYS A 206 4.27 63.04 31.19
CA LYS A 206 4.45 64.40 30.65
C LYS A 206 3.23 65.30 30.81
N THR A 207 2.03 64.73 30.88
CA THR A 207 0.77 65.50 31.05
C THR A 207 0.43 65.84 32.51
N GLY A 208 1.07 65.20 33.49
CA GLY A 208 0.89 65.51 34.92
C GLY A 208 1.73 66.68 35.48
N LYS A 209 2.38 67.50 34.64
CA LYS A 209 3.29 68.57 35.08
C LYS A 209 2.87 70.00 34.70
N THR A 210 1.62 70.17 34.29
CA THR A 210 0.99 71.48 34.05
C THR A 210 -0.22 71.62 34.96
N THR A 211 0.05 71.94 36.23
CA THR A 211 -0.86 72.60 37.17
C THR A 211 -0.14 73.82 37.69
#